data_AF-A0A937N6C9-F1
#
_entry.id   AF-A0A937N6C9-F1
#
_cell.length_a   1.000
_cell.length_b   1.000
_cell.length_c   1.000
_cell.angle_alpha   90.00
_cell.angle_beta   90.00
_cell.angle_gamma   90.00
#
_symmetry.space_group_name_H-M   'P 1'
#
loop_
_entity.id
_entity.type
_entity.pdbx_description
1 polymer ?
#
loop_
_entity_poly.entity_id
_entity_poly.type
_entity_poly.pdbx_seq_one_letter_code
_entity_poly.pdbx_strand_id
1 'polypeptide(L)'
;MASGEQNEKFRSDIEGWSSIAPHLFVWNYVTNFSNYILPHANMRVLAPNLRFFVNNNVIGLFEQGDSTCAIGDFVRLRAWLLAHLMWNPDLDETALIQEFMDGYYGAATPHLMAYLELMHDAAERSGVYLRCFMNDTAGWLTIDDLNQAVRHFEKAAEAVADDPVLPERVRRERMPLDHVWLKRYYALKLSARLSGAEFLGPKDPAAACEEFIRLANKFDAGSYRERHRFQEYEDALRSRFRPSGPPPSECQGLADDDWIDFQDNQFNLSRRNEWASTADDSNASDGKAARMPGDHFEWAVQYRLSDDLKRGNPWRCYAVARCEAKAGSGAAMTMGLYDSVAKKSVTHRAITVEQSAGDTYRVFDLGSYDLHGGMYFWVAPPKRPDEVNAVYVDRIFLIREK
;
A
#
# COMPACT_ATOMS: atom_id res chain seq x y z
N MET A 1 -19.01 -9.74 -7.92
CA MET A 1 -19.42 -9.59 -9.32
C MET A 1 -20.92 -9.79 -9.52
N ALA A 2 -21.56 -10.74 -8.81
CA ALA A 2 -22.97 -11.05 -9.00
C ALA A 2 -23.98 -9.96 -8.55
N SER A 3 -23.63 -9.04 -7.66
CA SER A 3 -24.60 -8.07 -7.08
C SER A 3 -24.15 -6.61 -7.05
N GLY A 4 -22.85 -6.32 -6.99
CA GLY A 4 -22.34 -4.94 -6.87
C GLY A 4 -22.59 -4.07 -8.10
N GLU A 5 -22.97 -2.81 -7.89
CA GLU A 5 -23.28 -1.80 -8.92
C GLU A 5 -22.12 -1.59 -9.89
N GLN A 6 -20.87 -1.61 -9.40
CA GLN A 6 -19.67 -1.45 -10.22
C GLN A 6 -19.49 -2.58 -11.25
N ASN A 7 -20.16 -3.71 -11.08
CA ASN A 7 -20.06 -4.89 -11.95
C ASN A 7 -21.28 -5.06 -12.88
N GLU A 8 -22.22 -4.11 -12.90
CA GLU A 8 -23.45 -4.23 -13.71
C GLU A 8 -23.16 -4.45 -15.19
N LYS A 9 -22.19 -3.71 -15.75
CA LYS A 9 -21.76 -3.88 -17.15
C LYS A 9 -21.22 -5.27 -17.41
N PHE A 10 -20.32 -5.76 -16.56
CA PHE A 10 -19.75 -7.10 -16.69
C PHE A 10 -20.82 -8.19 -16.58
N ARG A 11 -21.77 -8.03 -15.66
CA ARG A 11 -22.90 -8.96 -15.53
C ARG A 11 -23.74 -9.00 -16.81
N SER A 12 -24.08 -7.83 -17.36
CA SER A 12 -24.84 -7.69 -18.59
C SER A 12 -24.11 -8.34 -19.78
N ASP A 13 -22.78 -8.19 -19.85
CA ASP A 13 -21.96 -8.83 -20.87
C ASP A 13 -22.05 -10.37 -20.76
N ILE A 14 -21.91 -10.93 -19.55
CA ILE A 14 -22.01 -12.39 -19.32
C ILE A 14 -23.41 -12.92 -19.64
N GLU A 15 -24.48 -12.25 -19.20
CA GLU A 15 -25.87 -12.65 -19.49
C GLU A 15 -26.19 -12.52 -21.00
N GLY A 16 -25.69 -11.47 -21.64
CA GLY A 16 -25.80 -11.29 -23.09
C GLY A 16 -25.08 -12.40 -23.86
N TRP A 17 -23.85 -12.72 -23.50
CA TRP A 17 -23.09 -13.80 -24.14
C TRP A 17 -23.70 -15.17 -23.86
N SER A 18 -24.18 -15.44 -22.65
CA SER A 18 -24.78 -16.74 -22.31
C SER A 18 -26.06 -17.03 -23.10
N SER A 19 -26.78 -15.98 -23.52
CA SER A 19 -27.99 -16.11 -24.36
C SER A 19 -27.71 -16.58 -25.81
N ILE A 20 -26.49 -16.37 -26.32
CA ILE A 20 -26.12 -16.70 -27.71
C ILE A 20 -25.01 -17.75 -27.82
N ALA A 21 -24.28 -18.01 -26.73
CA ALA A 21 -23.19 -18.97 -26.67
C ALA A 21 -23.50 -20.06 -25.62
N PRO A 22 -23.54 -21.34 -26.03
CA PRO A 22 -23.84 -22.43 -25.10
C PRO A 22 -22.68 -22.73 -24.14
N HIS A 23 -21.47 -22.26 -24.45
CA HIS A 23 -20.26 -22.52 -23.67
C HIS A 23 -19.42 -21.25 -23.58
N LEU A 24 -19.22 -20.75 -22.36
CA LEU A 24 -18.33 -19.64 -22.04
C LEU A 24 -17.10 -20.13 -21.30
N PHE A 25 -15.99 -19.44 -21.54
CA PHE A 25 -14.74 -19.62 -20.83
C PHE A 25 -14.36 -18.29 -20.18
N VAL A 26 -14.13 -18.31 -18.88
CA VAL A 26 -13.82 -17.12 -18.08
C VAL A 26 -12.43 -17.27 -17.47
N TRP A 27 -11.62 -16.23 -17.64
CA TRP A 27 -10.41 -16.00 -16.86
C TRP A 27 -10.73 -14.92 -15.84
N ASN A 28 -10.77 -15.28 -14.57
CA ASN A 28 -11.04 -14.38 -13.45
C ASN A 28 -9.79 -14.19 -12.57
N TYR A 29 -9.73 -13.06 -11.86
CA TYR A 29 -8.60 -12.68 -11.00
C TYR A 29 -9.03 -12.63 -9.53
N VAL A 30 -8.29 -13.30 -8.65
CA VAL A 30 -8.67 -13.46 -7.22
C VAL A 30 -7.55 -13.08 -6.24
N THR A 31 -6.59 -12.27 -6.68
CA THR A 31 -5.49 -11.77 -5.84
C THR A 31 -5.14 -10.33 -6.17
N ASN A 32 -4.25 -9.73 -5.37
CA ASN A 32 -3.64 -8.44 -5.61
C ASN A 32 -2.25 -8.59 -6.27
N PHE A 33 -2.18 -8.45 -7.59
CA PHE A 33 -0.93 -8.55 -8.36
C PHE A 33 0.08 -7.45 -8.08
N SER A 34 -0.36 -6.30 -7.53
CA SER A 34 0.56 -5.24 -7.09
C SER A 34 1.29 -5.59 -5.80
N ASN A 35 0.70 -6.44 -4.96
CA ASN A 35 1.29 -6.89 -3.71
C ASN A 35 0.55 -8.11 -3.15
N TYR A 36 1.13 -9.31 -3.29
CA TYR A 36 0.53 -10.55 -2.82
C TYR A 36 0.48 -10.66 -1.28
N ILE A 37 1.33 -9.89 -0.59
CA ILE A 37 1.43 -9.90 0.88
C ILE A 37 0.31 -9.09 1.53
N LEU A 38 -0.22 -8.07 0.85
CA LEU A 38 -1.28 -7.25 1.42
C LEU A 38 -2.58 -8.05 1.62
N PRO A 39 -3.33 -7.80 2.72
CA PRO A 39 -4.67 -8.35 2.89
C PRO A 39 -5.56 -8.10 1.68
N HIS A 40 -6.30 -9.13 1.26
CA HIS A 40 -7.20 -9.08 0.11
C HIS A 40 -8.50 -9.81 0.44
N ALA A 41 -9.40 -9.07 1.10
CA ALA A 41 -10.66 -9.56 1.66
C ALA A 41 -11.72 -9.88 0.58
N ASN A 42 -11.48 -10.93 -0.20
CA ASN A 42 -12.32 -11.33 -1.33
C ASN A 42 -12.97 -12.71 -1.18
N MET A 43 -12.86 -13.38 -0.02
CA MET A 43 -13.38 -14.75 0.13
C MET A 43 -14.89 -14.83 0.04
N ARG A 44 -15.61 -13.87 0.64
CA ARG A 44 -17.08 -13.81 0.64
C ARG A 44 -17.70 -13.70 -0.76
N VAL A 45 -16.94 -13.27 -1.78
CA VAL A 45 -17.46 -13.15 -3.15
C VAL A 45 -17.15 -14.37 -4.03
N LEU A 46 -16.29 -15.29 -3.61
CA LEU A 46 -15.83 -16.39 -4.47
C LEU A 46 -16.98 -17.34 -4.84
N ALA A 47 -17.71 -17.88 -3.85
CA ALA A 47 -18.82 -18.79 -4.10
C ALA A 47 -19.99 -18.14 -4.86
N PRO A 48 -20.49 -16.93 -4.49
CA PRO A 48 -21.52 -16.25 -5.28
C PRO A 48 -21.12 -15.98 -6.73
N ASN A 49 -19.86 -15.60 -6.98
CA ASN A 49 -19.38 -15.35 -8.34
C ASN A 49 -19.30 -16.66 -9.16
N LEU A 50 -18.83 -17.75 -8.55
CA LEU A 50 -18.71 -19.03 -9.23
C LEU A 50 -20.09 -19.59 -9.60
N ARG A 51 -21.06 -19.54 -8.68
CA ARG A 51 -22.46 -19.90 -8.96
C ARG A 51 -23.06 -19.04 -10.07
N PHE A 52 -22.77 -17.74 -10.07
CA PHE A 52 -23.19 -16.84 -11.17
C PHE A 52 -22.62 -17.27 -12.52
N PHE A 53 -21.34 -17.65 -12.58
CA PHE A 53 -20.71 -18.15 -13.81
C PHE A 53 -21.35 -19.46 -14.29
N VAL A 54 -21.53 -20.43 -13.40
CA VAL A 54 -22.17 -21.72 -13.73
C VAL A 54 -23.59 -21.52 -14.26
N ASN A 55 -24.37 -20.64 -13.65
CA ASN A 55 -25.73 -20.30 -14.08
C ASN A 55 -25.79 -19.56 -15.43
N ASN A 56 -24.64 -19.12 -15.96
CA ASN A 56 -24.53 -18.38 -17.23
C ASN A 56 -23.67 -19.11 -18.26
N ASN A 57 -23.80 -20.44 -18.34
CA ASN A 57 -23.14 -21.27 -19.36
C ASN A 57 -21.60 -21.23 -19.34
N VAL A 58 -20.97 -20.80 -18.25
CA VAL A 58 -19.51 -20.87 -18.10
C VAL A 58 -19.13 -22.31 -17.75
N ILE A 59 -18.47 -22.98 -18.70
CA ILE A 59 -18.02 -24.38 -18.56
C ILE A 59 -16.51 -24.51 -18.34
N GLY A 60 -15.77 -23.43 -18.57
CA GLY A 60 -14.35 -23.33 -18.27
C GLY A 60 -14.08 -22.09 -17.44
N LEU A 61 -13.60 -22.28 -16.21
CA LEU A 61 -13.27 -21.19 -15.30
C LEU A 61 -11.81 -21.31 -14.88
N PHE A 62 -11.03 -20.26 -15.08
CA PHE A 62 -9.67 -20.13 -14.58
C PHE A 62 -9.61 -18.99 -13.55
N GLU A 63 -9.53 -19.36 -12.28
CA GLU A 63 -9.37 -18.43 -11.16
C GLU A 63 -7.89 -18.18 -10.89
N GLN A 64 -7.36 -17.09 -11.44
CA GLN A 64 -5.96 -16.74 -11.27
C GLN A 64 -5.74 -16.04 -9.92
N GLY A 65 -5.25 -16.82 -8.96
CA GLY A 65 -4.71 -16.34 -7.69
C GLY A 65 -3.21 -16.16 -7.70
N ASP A 66 -2.66 -15.86 -6.52
CA ASP A 66 -1.22 -15.98 -6.28
C ASP A 66 -0.86 -17.46 -6.10
N SER A 67 0.23 -17.87 -6.75
CA SER A 67 0.84 -19.20 -6.59
C SER A 67 2.33 -19.13 -6.24
N THR A 68 2.85 -17.92 -6.02
CA THR A 68 4.30 -17.67 -5.87
C THR A 68 4.64 -16.95 -4.59
N CYS A 69 3.66 -16.55 -3.76
CA CYS A 69 3.89 -15.94 -2.47
C CYS A 69 3.54 -16.89 -1.32
N ALA A 70 4.53 -17.32 -0.54
CA ALA A 70 4.28 -18.24 0.58
C ALA A 70 3.68 -17.55 1.84
N ILE A 71 3.79 -16.22 1.89
CA ILE A 71 3.43 -15.34 3.02
C ILE A 71 2.26 -14.39 2.70
N GLY A 72 1.53 -14.67 1.62
CA GLY A 72 0.33 -13.91 1.23
C GLY A 72 -0.87 -14.18 2.14
N ASP A 73 -1.91 -13.36 1.98
CA ASP A 73 -3.14 -13.41 2.78
C ASP A 73 -3.97 -14.67 2.51
N PHE A 74 -3.93 -15.65 3.42
CA PHE A 74 -4.72 -16.88 3.40
C PHE A 74 -4.68 -17.64 2.06
N VAL A 75 -3.50 -17.68 1.42
CA VAL A 75 -3.29 -18.30 0.10
C VAL A 75 -3.79 -19.75 0.05
N ARG A 76 -3.50 -20.53 1.10
CA ARG A 76 -3.86 -21.96 1.19
C ARG A 76 -5.37 -22.16 1.36
N LEU A 77 -6.00 -21.34 2.19
CA LEU A 77 -7.46 -21.36 2.36
C LEU A 77 -8.16 -20.97 1.06
N ARG A 78 -7.66 -19.94 0.36
CA ARG A 78 -8.24 -19.50 -0.92
C ARG A 78 -8.14 -20.61 -1.98
N ALA A 79 -6.99 -21.28 -2.07
CA ALA A 79 -6.81 -22.41 -2.98
C ALA A 79 -7.74 -23.59 -2.62
N TRP A 80 -7.85 -23.93 -1.33
CA TRP A 80 -8.77 -24.96 -0.83
C TRP A 80 -10.22 -24.66 -1.21
N LEU A 81 -10.69 -23.46 -0.90
CA LEU A 81 -12.08 -23.04 -1.12
C LEU A 81 -12.41 -23.06 -2.62
N LEU A 82 -11.57 -22.48 -3.46
CA LEU A 82 -11.78 -22.47 -4.91
C LEU A 82 -11.76 -23.86 -5.52
N ALA A 83 -10.83 -24.73 -5.11
CA ALA A 83 -10.79 -26.11 -5.61
C ALA A 83 -12.07 -26.89 -5.30
N HIS A 84 -12.62 -26.73 -4.10
CA HIS A 84 -13.88 -27.40 -3.70
C HIS A 84 -15.09 -26.82 -4.45
N LEU A 85 -15.20 -25.50 -4.53
CA LEU A 85 -16.34 -24.85 -5.19
C LEU A 85 -16.32 -25.04 -6.71
N MET A 86 -15.14 -25.10 -7.34
CA MET A 86 -15.02 -25.39 -8.77
C MET A 86 -15.36 -26.86 -9.09
N TRP A 87 -15.19 -27.77 -8.12
CA TRP A 87 -15.66 -29.14 -8.24
C TRP A 87 -17.18 -29.25 -8.03
N ASN A 88 -17.70 -28.57 -7.01
CA ASN A 88 -19.12 -28.51 -6.72
C ASN A 88 -19.54 -27.11 -6.20
N PRO A 89 -20.23 -26.29 -7.02
CA PRO A 89 -20.63 -24.93 -6.67
C PRO A 89 -21.69 -24.86 -5.56
N ASP A 90 -22.39 -25.96 -5.28
CA ASP A 90 -23.48 -26.01 -4.30
C ASP A 90 -22.98 -26.28 -2.87
N LEU A 91 -21.66 -26.49 -2.68
CA LEU A 91 -21.08 -26.63 -1.35
C LEU A 91 -21.22 -25.34 -0.54
N ASP A 92 -21.41 -25.50 0.77
CA ASP A 92 -21.45 -24.40 1.73
C ASP A 92 -20.02 -23.85 1.95
N GLU A 93 -19.81 -22.62 1.49
CA GLU A 93 -18.51 -21.95 1.58
C GLU A 93 -18.07 -21.70 3.03
N THR A 94 -19.00 -21.43 3.95
CA THR A 94 -18.69 -21.19 5.35
C THR A 94 -18.26 -22.49 6.02
N ALA A 95 -18.95 -23.60 5.75
CA ALA A 95 -18.55 -24.92 6.24
C ALA A 95 -17.17 -25.33 5.71
N LEU A 96 -16.86 -25.10 4.43
CA LEU A 96 -15.56 -25.40 3.84
C LEU A 96 -14.42 -24.56 4.46
N ILE A 97 -14.67 -23.27 4.71
CA ILE A 97 -13.72 -22.41 5.40
C ILE A 97 -13.49 -22.93 6.81
N GLN A 98 -14.55 -23.24 7.56
CA GLN A 98 -14.47 -23.76 8.92
C GLN A 98 -13.67 -25.07 8.97
N GLU A 99 -13.96 -26.01 8.07
CA GLU A 99 -13.25 -27.29 7.96
C GLU A 99 -11.74 -27.09 7.74
N PHE A 100 -11.36 -26.23 6.78
CA PHE A 100 -9.97 -25.92 6.53
C PHE A 100 -9.31 -25.29 7.76
N MET A 101 -9.97 -24.32 8.37
CA MET A 101 -9.40 -23.57 9.48
C MET A 101 -9.17 -24.48 10.68
N ASP A 102 -10.15 -25.32 11.04
CA ASP A 102 -10.03 -26.32 12.10
C ASP A 102 -8.91 -27.33 11.82
N GLY A 103 -8.87 -27.88 10.60
CA GLY A 103 -7.86 -28.87 10.24
C GLY A 103 -6.44 -28.29 10.12
N TYR A 104 -6.31 -27.04 9.68
CA TYR A 104 -5.02 -26.44 9.37
C TYR A 104 -4.44 -25.58 10.51
N TYR A 105 -5.28 -24.95 11.33
CA TYR A 105 -4.87 -24.06 12.42
C TYR A 105 -5.30 -24.53 13.81
N GLY A 106 -6.15 -25.55 13.94
CA GLY A 106 -6.51 -26.16 15.22
C GLY A 106 -7.09 -25.16 16.22
N ALA A 107 -6.53 -25.09 17.43
CA ALA A 107 -7.03 -24.21 18.49
C ALA A 107 -6.97 -22.70 18.16
N ALA A 108 -6.20 -22.30 17.14
CA ALA A 108 -6.18 -20.90 16.67
C ALA A 108 -7.41 -20.51 15.84
N THR A 109 -8.22 -21.47 15.37
CA THR A 109 -9.34 -21.22 14.44
C THR A 109 -10.28 -20.10 14.88
N PRO A 110 -10.82 -20.07 16.11
CA PRO A 110 -11.79 -19.04 16.49
C PRO A 110 -11.24 -17.62 16.33
N HIS A 111 -9.94 -17.46 16.55
CA HIS A 111 -9.27 -16.16 16.47
C HIS A 111 -8.89 -15.79 15.04
N LEU A 112 -8.45 -16.73 14.23
CA LEU A 112 -8.15 -16.48 12.82
C LEU A 112 -9.41 -16.28 11.99
N MET A 113 -10.51 -16.97 12.31
CA MET A 113 -11.83 -16.70 11.73
C MET A 113 -12.29 -15.29 12.06
N ALA A 114 -12.16 -14.85 13.32
CA ALA A 114 -12.51 -13.48 13.70
C ALA A 114 -11.64 -12.42 12.99
N TYR A 115 -10.35 -12.69 12.77
CA TYR A 115 -9.51 -11.83 11.92
C TYR A 115 -10.03 -11.79 10.47
N LEU A 116 -10.37 -12.94 9.90
CA LEU A 116 -10.86 -13.04 8.52
C LEU A 116 -12.16 -12.23 8.35
N GLU A 117 -13.11 -12.40 9.26
CA GLU A 117 -14.36 -11.63 9.28
C GLU A 117 -14.10 -10.13 9.42
N LEU A 118 -13.21 -9.73 10.34
CA LEU A 118 -12.83 -8.33 10.53
C LEU A 118 -12.28 -7.68 9.25
N MET A 119 -11.43 -8.39 8.48
CA MET A 119 -10.91 -7.86 7.21
C MET A 119 -12.03 -7.66 6.18
N HIS A 120 -12.97 -8.60 6.08
CA HIS A 120 -14.11 -8.48 5.16
C HIS A 120 -15.08 -7.37 5.57
N ASP A 121 -15.42 -7.29 6.86
CA ASP A 121 -16.28 -6.25 7.40
C ASP A 121 -15.67 -4.86 7.20
N ALA A 122 -14.36 -4.72 7.38
CA ALA A 122 -13.67 -3.45 7.14
C ALA A 122 -13.74 -3.03 5.66
N ALA A 123 -13.53 -3.96 4.73
CA ALA A 123 -13.66 -3.70 3.30
C ALA A 123 -15.11 -3.30 2.93
N GLU A 124 -16.11 -4.06 3.38
CA GLU A 124 -17.53 -3.78 3.13
C GLU A 124 -17.95 -2.42 3.72
N ARG A 125 -17.62 -2.18 4.99
CA ARG A 125 -17.94 -0.93 5.71
C ARG A 125 -17.34 0.31 5.03
N SER A 126 -16.14 0.18 4.47
CA SER A 126 -15.49 1.29 3.74
C SER A 126 -16.09 1.57 2.37
N GLY A 127 -16.83 0.61 1.79
CA GLY A 127 -17.29 0.67 0.40
C GLY A 127 -16.13 0.62 -0.62
N VAL A 128 -14.94 0.18 -0.23
CA VAL A 128 -13.77 0.13 -1.11
C VAL A 128 -14.02 -0.79 -2.29
N TYR A 129 -13.65 -0.31 -3.49
CA TYR A 129 -13.59 -1.17 -4.66
C TYR A 129 -12.27 -1.96 -4.65
N LEU A 130 -12.28 -3.18 -4.10
CA LEU A 130 -11.13 -4.08 -4.04
C LEU A 130 -10.72 -4.53 -5.44
N ARG A 131 -9.73 -3.85 -6.01
CA ARG A 131 -9.15 -4.19 -7.32
C ARG A 131 -8.05 -5.25 -7.19
N CYS A 132 -7.67 -5.83 -8.32
CA CYS A 132 -6.53 -6.76 -8.40
C CYS A 132 -5.16 -6.03 -8.42
N PHE A 133 -5.15 -4.70 -8.32
CA PHE A 133 -3.97 -3.84 -8.30
C PHE A 133 -4.14 -2.76 -7.23
N MET A 134 -3.96 -3.15 -5.97
CA MET A 134 -4.05 -2.27 -4.80
C MET A 134 -2.65 -2.04 -4.22
N ASN A 135 -2.30 -0.78 -3.98
CA ASN A 135 -0.97 -0.42 -3.47
C ASN A 135 -0.89 -0.45 -1.94
N ASP A 136 -2.01 -0.31 -1.25
CA ASP A 136 -2.10 -0.26 0.20
C ASP A 136 -3.52 -0.62 0.68
N THR A 137 -3.72 -0.54 1.99
CA THR A 137 -4.99 -0.81 2.68
C THR A 137 -5.58 0.43 3.36
N ALA A 138 -5.04 1.61 3.09
CA ALA A 138 -5.39 2.85 3.80
C ALA A 138 -6.86 3.24 3.64
N GLY A 139 -7.42 2.99 2.46
CA GLY A 139 -8.81 3.32 2.16
C GLY A 139 -9.85 2.43 2.85
N TRP A 140 -9.46 1.38 3.58
CA TRP A 140 -10.42 0.43 4.16
C TRP A 140 -10.04 -0.21 5.50
N LEU A 141 -8.76 -0.26 5.86
CA LEU A 141 -8.33 -0.69 7.20
C LEU A 141 -7.95 0.52 8.05
N THR A 142 -8.68 0.74 9.14
CA THR A 142 -8.39 1.79 10.12
C THR A 142 -7.38 1.33 11.17
N ILE A 143 -6.88 2.26 11.99
CA ILE A 143 -6.04 1.92 13.15
C ILE A 143 -6.74 0.95 14.12
N ASP A 144 -8.06 1.13 14.32
CA ASP A 144 -8.84 0.29 15.23
C ASP A 144 -9.03 -1.13 14.69
N ASP A 145 -9.21 -1.29 13.37
CA ASP A 145 -9.24 -2.61 12.73
C ASP A 145 -7.88 -3.30 12.88
N LEU A 146 -6.77 -2.57 12.67
CA LEU A 146 -5.42 -3.15 12.80
C LEU A 146 -5.09 -3.54 14.25
N ASN A 147 -5.51 -2.76 15.24
CA ASN A 147 -5.34 -3.11 16.64
C ASN A 147 -6.15 -4.37 17.01
N GLN A 148 -7.40 -4.49 16.53
CA GLN A 148 -8.20 -5.69 16.73
C GLN A 148 -7.56 -6.91 16.05
N ALA A 149 -7.07 -6.74 14.83
CA ALA A 149 -6.34 -7.78 14.10
C ALA A 149 -5.11 -8.28 14.88
N VAL A 150 -4.33 -7.37 15.49
CA VAL A 150 -3.19 -7.75 16.36
C VAL A 150 -3.67 -8.62 17.51
N ARG A 151 -4.73 -8.22 18.21
CA ARG A 151 -5.28 -8.97 19.34
C ARG A 151 -5.79 -10.36 18.94
N HIS A 152 -6.40 -10.50 17.76
CA HIS A 152 -6.79 -11.80 17.23
C HIS A 152 -5.57 -12.69 16.98
N PHE A 153 -4.51 -12.15 16.37
CA PHE A 153 -3.28 -12.92 16.13
C PHE A 153 -2.52 -13.28 17.41
N GLU A 154 -2.53 -12.42 18.43
CA GLU A 154 -1.94 -12.72 19.74
C GLU A 154 -2.66 -13.91 20.38
N LYS A 155 -3.99 -13.89 20.45
CA LYS A 155 -4.78 -15.00 20.99
C LYS A 155 -4.64 -16.28 20.15
N ALA A 156 -4.57 -16.16 18.82
CA ALA A 156 -4.31 -17.29 17.93
C ALA A 156 -2.96 -17.94 18.24
N ALA A 157 -1.91 -17.13 18.47
CA ALA A 157 -0.58 -17.63 18.80
C ALA A 157 -0.54 -18.28 20.19
N GLU A 158 -1.19 -17.68 21.18
CA GLU A 158 -1.32 -18.24 22.54
C GLU A 158 -2.03 -19.60 22.53
N ALA A 159 -3.12 -19.73 21.78
CA ALA A 159 -3.93 -20.96 21.72
C ALA A 159 -3.19 -22.19 21.20
N VAL A 160 -2.10 -21.99 20.46
CA VAL A 160 -1.33 -23.08 19.84
C VAL A 160 0.12 -23.14 20.31
N ALA A 161 0.50 -22.36 21.33
CA ALA A 161 1.91 -22.16 21.73
C ALA A 161 2.68 -23.46 22.02
N ASP A 162 1.99 -24.47 22.55
CA ASP A 162 2.57 -25.77 22.92
C ASP A 162 2.53 -26.82 21.78
N ASP A 163 1.93 -26.50 20.63
CA ASP A 163 1.89 -27.39 19.48
C ASP A 163 3.20 -27.31 18.65
N PRO A 164 3.76 -28.44 18.17
CA PRO A 164 5.03 -28.44 17.46
C PRO A 164 5.00 -27.81 16.05
N VAL A 165 3.82 -27.58 15.46
CA VAL A 165 3.66 -27.17 14.05
C VAL A 165 2.83 -25.88 13.92
N LEU A 166 1.73 -25.78 14.66
CA LEU A 166 0.74 -24.72 14.49
C LEU A 166 1.26 -23.29 14.77
N PRO A 167 2.16 -23.03 15.76
CA PRO A 167 2.74 -21.69 15.95
C PRO A 167 3.40 -21.13 14.70
N GLU A 168 4.08 -21.99 13.92
CA GLU A 168 4.73 -21.56 12.70
C GLU A 168 3.71 -21.18 11.61
N ARG A 169 2.61 -21.93 11.51
CA ARG A 169 1.51 -21.62 10.58
C ARG A 169 0.86 -20.28 10.94
N VAL A 170 0.54 -20.06 12.22
CA VAL A 170 -0.05 -18.80 12.71
C VAL A 170 0.93 -17.64 12.49
N ARG A 171 2.22 -17.82 12.77
CA ARG A 171 3.22 -16.77 12.57
C ARG A 171 3.32 -16.34 11.11
N ARG A 172 3.28 -17.31 10.18
CA ARG A 172 3.29 -17.05 8.74
C ARG A 172 2.02 -16.32 8.30
N GLU A 173 0.86 -16.72 8.82
CA GLU A 173 -0.42 -16.10 8.47
C GLU A 173 -0.55 -14.66 8.98
N ARG A 174 0.25 -14.27 9.99
CA ARG A 174 0.34 -12.88 10.48
C ARG A 174 1.15 -11.96 9.55
N MET A 175 1.97 -12.49 8.65
CA MET A 175 2.88 -11.69 7.81
C MET A 175 2.16 -10.57 7.02
N PRO A 176 0.97 -10.80 6.41
CA PRO A 176 0.17 -9.73 5.82
C PRO A 176 -0.11 -8.54 6.74
N LEU A 177 -0.48 -8.81 8.01
CA LEU A 177 -0.75 -7.76 9.00
C LEU A 177 0.52 -6.98 9.34
N ASP A 178 1.63 -7.67 9.58
CA ASP A 178 2.92 -7.03 9.87
C ASP A 178 3.37 -6.15 8.70
N HIS A 179 3.13 -6.60 7.47
CA HIS A 179 3.45 -5.83 6.26
C HIS A 179 2.62 -4.54 6.14
N VAL A 180 1.33 -4.58 6.50
CA VAL A 180 0.48 -3.38 6.57
C VAL A 180 1.05 -2.37 7.57
N TRP A 181 1.44 -2.83 8.77
CA TRP A 181 2.07 -1.98 9.78
C TRP A 181 3.35 -1.31 9.26
N LEU A 182 4.21 -2.06 8.57
CA LEU A 182 5.45 -1.50 8.00
C LEU A 182 5.16 -0.50 6.88
N LYS A 183 4.23 -0.80 5.96
CA LYS A 183 3.94 0.12 4.83
C LYS A 183 3.34 1.44 5.30
N ARG A 184 2.48 1.40 6.31
CA ARG A 184 1.67 2.55 6.78
C ARG A 184 2.13 3.12 8.12
N TYR A 185 3.28 2.67 8.65
CA TYR A 185 3.75 2.96 10.02
C TYR A 185 3.56 4.41 10.47
N TYR A 186 4.15 5.36 9.74
CA TYR A 186 4.14 6.78 10.12
C TYR A 186 2.74 7.39 10.10
N ALA A 187 1.95 7.07 9.07
CA ALA A 187 0.59 7.57 8.93
C ALA A 187 -0.35 6.99 10.01
N LEU A 188 -0.21 5.69 10.33
CA LEU A 188 -0.95 5.03 11.40
C LEU A 188 -0.56 5.54 12.78
N LYS A 189 0.73 5.79 13.02
CA LYS A 189 1.22 6.32 14.29
C LYS A 189 0.61 7.69 14.58
N LEU A 190 0.55 8.55 13.56
CA LEU A 190 -0.14 9.84 13.67
C LEU A 190 -1.65 9.65 13.86
N SER A 191 -2.30 8.82 13.05
CA SER A 191 -3.74 8.56 13.17
C SER A 191 -4.11 8.09 14.58
N ALA A 192 -3.30 7.23 15.19
CA ALA A 192 -3.48 6.76 16.55
C ALA A 192 -3.43 7.92 17.56
N ARG A 193 -2.38 8.75 17.49
CA ARG A 193 -2.23 9.92 18.38
C ARG A 193 -3.39 10.92 18.24
N LEU A 194 -3.71 11.30 17.00
CA LEU A 194 -4.79 12.26 16.71
C LEU A 194 -6.18 11.79 17.14
N SER A 195 -6.42 10.48 17.16
CA SER A 195 -7.70 9.90 17.59
C SER A 195 -7.71 9.49 19.06
N GLY A 196 -6.57 9.52 19.74
CA GLY A 196 -6.41 8.91 21.07
C GLY A 196 -6.52 7.38 21.04
N ALA A 197 -6.46 6.75 19.86
CA ALA A 197 -6.48 5.31 19.74
C ALA A 197 -5.13 4.71 20.18
N GLU A 198 -5.19 3.46 20.63
CA GLU A 198 -3.99 2.69 20.93
C GLU A 198 -3.14 2.50 19.67
N PHE A 199 -1.82 2.34 19.83
CA PHE A 199 -0.93 1.96 18.75
C PHE A 199 -0.29 0.62 19.08
N LEU A 200 -0.86 -0.48 18.58
CA LEU A 200 -0.33 -1.84 18.74
C LEU A 200 0.67 -2.24 17.65
N GLY A 201 1.03 -1.30 16.78
CA GLY A 201 2.09 -1.47 15.79
C GLY A 201 3.47 -1.64 16.45
N PRO A 202 4.51 -1.93 15.64
CA PRO A 202 5.86 -2.15 16.16
C PRO A 202 6.41 -0.91 16.87
N LYS A 203 7.04 -1.09 18.04
CA LYS A 203 7.68 0.02 18.77
C LYS A 203 8.92 0.56 18.04
N ASP A 204 9.69 -0.36 17.48
CA ASP A 204 10.85 -0.10 16.62
C ASP A 204 10.54 -0.62 15.21
N PRO A 205 10.24 0.26 14.25
CA PRO A 205 9.88 -0.16 12.89
C PRO A 205 11.09 -0.70 12.11
N ALA A 206 12.32 -0.29 12.43
CA ALA A 206 13.52 -0.81 11.76
C ALA A 206 13.81 -2.25 12.20
N ALA A 207 13.73 -2.52 13.51
CA ALA A 207 13.84 -3.89 14.02
C ALA A 207 12.70 -4.79 13.51
N ALA A 208 11.47 -4.28 13.45
CA ALA A 208 10.35 -5.02 12.88
C ALA A 208 10.53 -5.31 11.38
N CYS A 209 11.13 -4.38 10.62
CA CYS A 209 11.48 -4.59 9.22
C CYS A 209 12.49 -5.73 9.05
N GLU A 210 13.57 -5.76 9.84
CA GLU A 210 14.55 -6.84 9.78
C GLU A 210 13.94 -8.20 10.18
N GLU A 211 13.09 -8.22 11.22
CA GLU A 211 12.39 -9.44 11.61
C GLU A 211 11.42 -9.93 10.52
N PHE A 212 10.70 -9.01 9.89
CA PHE A 212 9.83 -9.33 8.75
C PHE A 212 10.62 -9.92 7.58
N ILE A 213 11.76 -9.33 7.21
CA ILE A 213 12.62 -9.87 6.14
C ILE A 213 13.19 -11.24 6.52
N ARG A 214 13.65 -11.41 7.77
CA ARG A 214 14.15 -12.69 8.27
C ARG A 214 13.09 -13.78 8.17
N LEU A 215 11.85 -13.48 8.56
CA LEU A 215 10.73 -14.43 8.50
C LEU A 215 10.28 -14.69 7.06
N ALA A 216 10.22 -13.68 6.21
CA ALA A 216 9.92 -13.84 4.80
C ALA A 216 10.93 -14.77 4.12
N ASN A 217 12.21 -14.64 4.43
CA ASN A 217 13.24 -15.56 3.96
C ASN A 217 13.13 -16.96 4.60
N LYS A 218 12.83 -17.05 5.91
CA LYS A 218 12.55 -18.34 6.58
C LYS A 218 11.41 -19.10 5.92
N PHE A 219 10.34 -18.41 5.53
CA PHE A 219 9.14 -18.99 4.93
C PHE A 219 9.21 -19.14 3.41
N ASP A 220 10.36 -18.84 2.80
CA ASP A 220 10.55 -18.79 1.34
C ASP A 220 9.43 -17.98 0.65
N ALA A 221 9.37 -16.69 0.97
CA ALA A 221 8.31 -15.80 0.51
C ALA A 221 8.09 -15.81 -1.01
N GLY A 222 9.08 -16.20 -1.82
CA GLY A 222 8.96 -16.26 -3.27
C GLY A 222 8.82 -14.88 -3.90
N SER A 223 7.66 -14.59 -4.51
CA SER A 223 7.33 -13.28 -5.09
C SER A 223 6.54 -12.42 -4.11
N TYR A 224 6.77 -11.10 -4.12
CA TYR A 224 5.91 -10.16 -3.39
C TYR A 224 4.86 -9.49 -4.29
N ARG A 225 5.06 -9.51 -5.61
CA ARG A 225 4.13 -9.01 -6.63
C ARG A 225 4.37 -9.74 -7.96
N GLU A 226 3.50 -9.51 -8.95
CA GLU A 226 3.66 -10.14 -10.27
C GLU A 226 5.05 -9.85 -10.85
N ARG A 227 5.77 -10.89 -11.29
CA ARG A 227 7.09 -10.84 -11.94
C ARG A 227 8.26 -10.32 -11.09
N HIS A 228 8.10 -10.14 -9.78
CA HIS A 228 9.19 -9.65 -8.91
C HIS A 228 9.34 -10.49 -7.63
N ARG A 229 10.58 -10.88 -7.35
CA ARG A 229 10.91 -11.67 -6.15
C ARG A 229 10.92 -10.81 -4.89
N PHE A 230 10.62 -11.41 -3.75
CA PHE A 230 10.67 -10.73 -2.45
C PHE A 230 12.06 -10.15 -2.15
N GLN A 231 13.14 -10.81 -2.57
CA GLN A 231 14.50 -10.31 -2.37
C GLN A 231 14.74 -8.92 -3.00
N GLU A 232 14.07 -8.61 -4.12
CA GLU A 232 14.13 -7.28 -4.75
C GLU A 232 13.45 -6.19 -3.91
N TYR A 233 12.58 -6.60 -2.98
CA TYR A 233 11.81 -5.70 -2.12
C TYR A 233 12.47 -5.46 -0.76
N GLU A 234 13.45 -6.27 -0.35
CA GLU A 234 14.10 -6.12 0.95
C GLU A 234 14.77 -4.76 1.12
N ASP A 235 15.57 -4.33 0.15
CA ASP A 235 16.25 -3.03 0.20
C ASP A 235 15.26 -1.88 0.18
N ALA A 236 14.16 -2.03 -0.57
CA ALA A 236 13.08 -1.05 -0.57
C ALA A 236 12.43 -0.96 0.82
N LEU A 237 12.17 -2.08 1.49
CA LEU A 237 11.65 -2.10 2.87
C LEU A 237 12.63 -1.45 3.85
N ARG A 238 13.90 -1.87 3.87
CA ARG A 238 14.93 -1.31 4.76
C ARG A 238 15.08 0.19 4.56
N SER A 239 15.07 0.63 3.31
CA SER A 239 15.26 2.04 2.99
C SER A 239 14.22 2.92 3.66
N ARG A 240 12.96 2.46 3.81
CA ARG A 240 11.86 3.24 4.44
C ARG A 240 12.11 3.61 5.90
N PHE A 241 13.01 2.89 6.58
CA PHE A 241 13.28 3.06 8.00
C PHE A 241 14.71 3.52 8.28
N ARG A 242 15.38 4.14 7.30
CA ARG A 242 16.60 4.90 7.57
C ARG A 242 16.34 5.95 8.66
N PRO A 243 17.33 6.22 9.53
CA PRO A 243 17.23 7.30 10.51
C PRO A 243 16.84 8.61 9.83
N SER A 244 15.81 9.27 10.34
CA SER A 244 15.37 10.56 9.80
C SER A 244 16.34 11.68 10.23
N GLY A 245 16.45 12.70 9.38
CA GLY A 245 17.10 13.95 9.74
C GLY A 245 16.36 14.70 10.87
N PRO A 246 16.91 15.84 11.34
CA PRO A 246 16.20 16.69 12.30
C PRO A 246 14.86 17.20 11.71
N PRO A 247 13.86 17.53 12.56
CA PRO A 247 12.62 18.14 12.11
C PRO A 247 12.87 19.43 11.28
N PRO A 248 12.00 19.75 10.30
CA PRO A 248 12.06 21.02 9.59
C PRO A 248 12.03 22.22 10.57
N SER A 249 12.68 23.32 10.22
CA SER A 249 12.73 24.52 11.07
C SER A 249 11.34 25.07 11.38
N GLU A 250 10.42 24.96 10.43
CA GLU A 250 9.03 25.37 10.49
C GLU A 250 8.20 24.55 11.48
N CYS A 251 8.67 23.34 11.80
CA CYS A 251 8.03 22.45 12.76
C CYS A 251 8.60 22.59 14.18
N GLN A 252 9.64 23.41 14.38
CA GLN A 252 10.28 23.56 15.70
C GLN A 252 9.30 24.15 16.71
N GLY A 253 9.15 23.47 17.85
CA GLY A 253 8.25 23.87 18.93
C GLY A 253 6.78 23.50 18.71
N LEU A 254 6.42 22.92 17.57
CA LEU A 254 5.09 22.34 17.37
C LEU A 254 4.98 21.01 18.12
N ALA A 255 3.76 20.67 18.53
CA ALA A 255 3.48 19.34 19.09
C ALA A 255 3.70 18.27 18.01
N ASP A 256 4.14 17.08 18.40
CA ASP A 256 4.36 15.92 17.51
C ASP A 256 3.15 15.56 16.62
N ASP A 257 1.95 15.96 17.04
CA ASP A 257 0.68 15.69 16.34
C ASP A 257 0.29 16.78 15.34
N ASP A 258 0.99 17.91 15.37
CA ASP A 258 0.71 19.08 14.52
C ASP A 258 1.57 19.09 13.25
N TRP A 259 2.43 18.10 13.02
CA TRP A 259 3.24 18.02 11.80
C TRP A 259 3.63 16.60 11.40
N ILE A 260 4.03 16.44 10.14
CA ILE A 260 4.52 15.19 9.56
C ILE A 260 5.69 15.48 8.65
N ASP A 261 6.67 14.58 8.62
CA ASP A 261 7.84 14.69 7.76
C ASP A 261 8.06 13.40 6.96
N PHE A 262 7.92 13.52 5.64
CA PHE A 262 8.15 12.46 4.66
C PHE A 262 9.51 12.67 4.00
N GLN A 263 10.47 11.86 4.43
CA GLN A 263 11.82 11.83 3.87
C GLN A 263 11.87 11.11 2.51
N ASP A 264 12.93 11.31 1.74
CA ASP A 264 13.11 10.78 0.38
C ASP A 264 12.95 9.25 0.28
N ASN A 265 13.33 8.51 1.33
CA ASN A 265 13.14 7.06 1.39
C ASN A 265 11.69 6.59 1.40
N GLN A 266 10.75 7.49 1.65
CA GLN A 266 9.33 7.16 1.65
C GLN A 266 8.69 7.44 0.28
N PHE A 267 9.39 8.11 -0.64
CA PHE A 267 8.88 8.46 -1.95
C PHE A 267 8.77 7.24 -2.88
N ASN A 268 7.80 7.30 -3.78
CA ASN A 268 7.75 6.48 -4.97
C ASN A 268 8.62 7.12 -6.06
N LEU A 269 9.66 6.40 -6.47
CA LEU A 269 10.54 6.81 -7.56
C LEU A 269 10.14 6.06 -8.84
N SER A 270 9.56 6.79 -9.79
CA SER A 270 9.14 6.22 -11.08
C SER A 270 10.36 5.83 -11.90
N ARG A 271 10.30 4.66 -12.56
CA ARG A 271 11.40 4.07 -13.35
C ARG A 271 12.76 4.27 -12.67
N ARG A 272 12.91 3.61 -11.52
CA ARG A 272 14.08 3.78 -10.64
C ARG A 272 15.39 3.60 -11.43
N ASN A 273 16.32 4.53 -11.24
CA ASN A 273 17.61 4.66 -11.93
C ASN A 273 17.54 5.09 -13.41
N GLU A 274 16.35 5.28 -13.98
CA GLU A 274 16.15 5.89 -15.32
C GLU A 274 15.65 7.33 -15.18
N TRP A 275 14.54 7.55 -14.45
CA TRP A 275 13.96 8.89 -14.25
C TRP A 275 14.16 9.44 -12.84
N ALA A 276 14.28 8.57 -11.84
CA ALA A 276 14.57 9.00 -10.48
C ALA A 276 15.43 7.97 -9.75
N SER A 277 16.33 8.45 -8.90
CA SER A 277 17.18 7.61 -8.04
C SER A 277 17.32 8.22 -6.65
N THR A 278 17.81 7.44 -5.70
CA THR A 278 18.32 8.00 -4.43
C THR A 278 19.77 8.42 -4.65
N ALA A 279 20.16 9.58 -4.15
CA ALA A 279 21.53 10.08 -4.21
C ALA A 279 22.05 10.39 -2.80
N ASP A 280 23.37 10.21 -2.61
CA ASP A 280 24.09 10.80 -1.48
C ASP A 280 24.15 12.31 -1.65
N ASP A 281 23.74 13.05 -0.62
CA ASP A 281 23.80 14.49 -0.59
C ASP A 281 23.95 14.97 0.87
N SER A 282 25.15 15.38 1.25
CA SER A 282 25.45 15.82 2.61
C SER A 282 24.69 17.08 3.04
N ASN A 283 24.11 17.83 2.09
CA ASN A 283 23.29 19.00 2.38
C ASN A 283 21.82 18.64 2.55
N ALA A 284 21.43 17.42 2.15
CA ALA A 284 20.13 16.88 2.45
C ALA A 284 20.09 16.44 3.91
N SER A 285 18.89 16.31 4.42
CA SER A 285 18.65 16.40 5.84
C SER A 285 18.90 15.09 6.61
N ASP A 286 18.72 13.96 5.95
CA ASP A 286 19.19 12.64 6.39
C ASP A 286 20.48 12.20 5.65
N GLY A 287 21.09 13.11 4.87
CA GLY A 287 22.25 12.83 4.01
C GLY A 287 21.90 12.17 2.67
N LYS A 288 20.62 11.99 2.34
CA LYS A 288 20.12 11.44 1.08
C LYS A 288 19.04 12.33 0.47
N ALA A 289 18.88 12.24 -0.84
CA ALA A 289 17.79 12.92 -1.54
C ALA A 289 17.32 12.11 -2.74
N ALA A 290 16.06 12.32 -3.13
CA ALA A 290 15.55 11.83 -4.40
C ALA A 290 16.04 12.73 -5.53
N ARG A 291 16.80 12.15 -6.46
CA ARG A 291 17.43 12.83 -7.59
C ARG A 291 16.70 12.50 -8.88
N MET A 292 16.45 13.51 -9.70
CA MET A 292 15.99 13.38 -11.08
C MET A 292 16.97 14.09 -12.02
N PRO A 293 17.40 13.47 -13.14
CA PRO A 293 18.15 14.17 -14.17
C PRO A 293 17.29 15.28 -14.82
N GLY A 294 17.93 16.34 -15.29
CA GLY A 294 17.24 17.48 -15.91
C GLY A 294 16.67 17.21 -17.32
N ASP A 295 16.68 15.97 -17.80
CA ASP A 295 16.49 15.58 -19.21
C ASP A 295 15.07 15.09 -19.56
N HIS A 296 14.15 15.06 -18.59
CA HIS A 296 12.74 14.69 -18.78
C HIS A 296 11.77 15.67 -18.10
N PHE A 297 10.47 15.44 -18.28
CA PHE A 297 9.36 16.18 -17.64
C PHE A 297 8.45 15.28 -16.80
N GLU A 298 8.81 14.00 -16.66
CA GLU A 298 8.02 13.04 -15.90
C GLU A 298 7.95 13.39 -14.41
N TRP A 299 6.80 13.10 -13.80
CA TRP A 299 6.52 13.25 -12.36
C TRP A 299 7.23 12.13 -11.59
N ALA A 300 8.56 12.10 -11.64
CA ALA A 300 9.33 10.91 -11.29
C ALA A 300 9.52 10.72 -9.79
N VAL A 301 9.44 11.80 -9.00
CA VAL A 301 9.37 11.74 -7.53
C VAL A 301 7.95 11.98 -7.10
N GLN A 302 7.37 11.01 -6.37
CA GLN A 302 5.99 11.10 -5.90
C GLN A 302 5.87 10.65 -4.44
N TYR A 303 4.90 11.19 -3.70
CA TYR A 303 4.48 10.63 -2.42
C TYR A 303 2.96 10.46 -2.41
N ARG A 304 2.51 9.20 -2.36
CA ARG A 304 1.09 8.86 -2.31
C ARG A 304 0.58 9.00 -0.88
N LEU A 305 -0.51 9.74 -0.72
CA LEU A 305 -1.10 9.99 0.58
C LEU A 305 -1.93 8.80 1.04
N SER A 306 -2.09 8.70 2.35
CA SER A 306 -2.98 7.74 3.00
C SER A 306 -4.24 8.45 3.49
N ASP A 307 -5.36 7.75 3.48
CA ASP A 307 -6.60 8.20 4.15
C ASP A 307 -6.43 8.38 5.67
N ASP A 308 -5.38 7.79 6.25
CA ASP A 308 -4.98 8.02 7.65
C ASP A 308 -4.74 9.53 7.95
N LEU A 309 -4.37 10.33 6.94
CA LEU A 309 -4.09 11.76 7.08
C LEU A 309 -5.34 12.64 7.20
N LYS A 310 -6.53 12.12 6.83
CA LYS A 310 -7.80 12.88 6.86
C LYS A 310 -8.09 13.47 8.24
N ARG A 311 -7.66 12.79 9.30
CA ARG A 311 -7.91 13.19 10.70
C ARG A 311 -7.21 14.49 11.09
N GLY A 312 -6.11 14.84 10.44
CA GLY A 312 -5.38 16.07 10.73
C GLY A 312 -5.67 17.21 9.77
N ASN A 313 -6.62 17.04 8.86
CA ASN A 313 -7.00 18.11 7.94
C ASN A 313 -7.50 19.37 8.69
N PRO A 314 -7.28 20.57 8.12
CA PRO A 314 -6.47 20.83 6.93
C PRO A 314 -4.95 20.83 7.21
N TRP A 315 -4.17 20.48 6.19
CA TRP A 315 -2.70 20.48 6.25
C TRP A 315 -2.10 21.53 5.32
N ARG A 316 -1.22 22.38 5.86
CA ARG A 316 -0.31 23.19 5.05
C ARG A 316 0.87 22.36 4.59
N CYS A 317 1.12 22.37 3.29
CA CYS A 317 2.00 21.42 2.61
C CYS A 317 3.27 22.11 2.12
N TYR A 318 4.43 21.50 2.37
CA TYR A 318 5.73 22.03 1.95
C TYR A 318 6.55 20.95 1.25
N ALA A 319 7.31 21.36 0.22
CA ALA A 319 8.33 20.53 -0.41
C ALA A 319 9.71 21.18 -0.24
N VAL A 320 10.73 20.36 0.04
CA VAL A 320 12.11 20.81 0.24
C VAL A 320 12.97 20.29 -0.89
N ALA A 321 13.50 21.20 -1.70
CA ALA A 321 14.19 20.84 -2.94
C ALA A 321 15.31 21.82 -3.29
N ARG A 322 16.25 21.38 -4.13
CA ARG A 322 17.26 22.21 -4.78
C ARG A 322 17.49 21.78 -6.22
N CYS A 323 18.08 22.67 -7.01
CA CYS A 323 18.44 22.43 -8.39
C CYS A 323 19.96 22.52 -8.56
N GLU A 324 20.54 21.57 -9.27
CA GLU A 324 21.88 21.68 -9.80
C GLU A 324 21.79 22.17 -11.24
N ALA A 325 22.13 23.44 -11.47
CA ALA A 325 21.99 24.10 -12.77
C ALA A 325 23.31 24.72 -13.25
N LYS A 326 23.51 24.66 -14.58
CA LYS A 326 24.57 25.39 -15.31
C LYS A 326 24.09 26.76 -15.75
N ALA A 327 22.80 26.89 -16.08
CA ALA A 327 22.20 28.17 -16.43
C ALA A 327 22.05 29.05 -15.18
N GLY A 328 22.07 30.38 -15.37
CA GLY A 328 21.78 31.33 -14.31
C GLY A 328 20.29 31.67 -14.13
N SER A 329 19.42 31.19 -15.04
CA SER A 329 17.99 31.54 -15.05
C SER A 329 17.10 30.49 -15.74
N GLY A 330 15.78 30.66 -15.58
CA GLY A 330 14.75 29.87 -16.26
C GLY A 330 14.14 28.76 -15.42
N ALA A 331 13.40 27.84 -16.04
CA ALA A 331 12.72 26.75 -15.33
C ALA A 331 13.70 25.73 -14.71
N ALA A 332 13.57 25.46 -13.41
CA ALA A 332 14.35 24.45 -12.70
C ALA A 332 13.56 23.18 -12.44
N MET A 333 12.33 23.30 -11.99
CA MET A 333 11.46 22.16 -11.69
C MET A 333 10.00 22.61 -11.58
N THR A 334 9.10 21.64 -11.59
CA THR A 334 7.70 21.84 -11.18
C THR A 334 7.36 20.88 -10.07
N MET A 335 6.43 21.27 -9.20
CA MET A 335 5.98 20.45 -8.08
C MET A 335 4.52 20.74 -7.77
N GLY A 336 3.82 19.79 -7.16
CA GLY A 336 2.43 20.01 -6.80
C GLY A 336 1.77 18.83 -6.11
N LEU A 337 0.45 18.94 -6.01
CA LEU A 337 -0.45 17.92 -5.49
C LEU A 337 -1.48 17.59 -6.57
N TYR A 338 -1.73 16.30 -6.79
CA TYR A 338 -2.71 15.82 -7.76
C TYR A 338 -3.72 14.90 -7.07
N ASP A 339 -5.00 15.09 -7.39
CA ASP A 339 -6.10 14.24 -6.95
C ASP A 339 -6.46 13.25 -8.08
N SER A 340 -6.14 11.97 -7.86
CA SER A 340 -6.40 10.91 -8.84
C SER A 340 -7.87 10.46 -8.89
N VAL A 341 -8.65 10.77 -7.85
CA VAL A 341 -10.08 10.47 -7.80
C VAL A 341 -10.83 11.52 -8.59
N ALA A 342 -10.58 12.80 -8.33
CA ALA A 342 -11.16 13.91 -9.09
C ALA A 342 -10.47 14.17 -10.44
N LYS A 343 -9.36 13.48 -10.72
CA LYS A 343 -8.54 13.61 -11.94
C LYS A 343 -8.08 15.06 -12.20
N LYS A 344 -7.70 15.79 -11.16
CA LYS A 344 -7.33 17.21 -11.25
C LYS A 344 -6.05 17.54 -10.46
N SER A 345 -5.32 18.55 -10.94
CA SER A 345 -4.26 19.18 -10.13
C SER A 345 -4.92 20.00 -9.03
N VAL A 346 -4.49 19.76 -7.79
CA VAL A 346 -4.91 20.54 -6.62
C VAL A 346 -4.04 21.79 -6.49
N THR A 347 -2.73 21.62 -6.68
CA THR A 347 -1.78 22.73 -6.80
C THR A 347 -0.66 22.38 -7.77
N HIS A 348 -0.09 23.41 -8.38
CA HIS A 348 1.03 23.34 -9.30
C HIS A 348 1.90 24.58 -9.10
N ARG A 349 3.18 24.37 -8.83
CA ARG A 349 4.18 25.43 -8.73
C ARG A 349 5.31 25.21 -9.72
N ALA A 350 5.60 26.24 -10.50
CA ALA A 350 6.83 26.34 -11.28
C ALA A 350 7.91 27.02 -10.43
N ILE A 351 9.06 26.38 -10.32
CA ILE A 351 10.21 26.87 -9.57
C ILE A 351 11.33 27.17 -10.58
N THR A 352 11.95 28.33 -10.39
CA THR A 352 13.01 28.79 -11.28
C THR A 352 14.40 28.45 -10.75
N VAL A 353 15.41 28.52 -11.61
CA VAL A 353 16.82 28.32 -11.28
C VAL A 353 17.26 29.33 -10.21
N GLU A 354 16.85 30.59 -10.33
CA GLU A 354 17.14 31.67 -9.38
C GLU A 354 16.60 31.37 -7.97
N GLN A 355 15.50 30.64 -7.88
CA GLN A 355 14.86 30.29 -6.61
C GLN A 355 15.47 29.05 -5.95
N SER A 356 16.15 28.18 -6.70
CA SER A 356 16.46 26.81 -6.26
C SER A 356 17.89 26.35 -6.53
N ALA A 357 18.66 27.07 -7.36
CA ALA A 357 19.99 26.65 -7.75
C ALA A 357 21.00 26.74 -6.59
N GLY A 358 21.89 25.74 -6.54
CA GLY A 358 22.99 25.66 -5.60
C GLY A 358 22.90 24.45 -4.67
N ASP A 359 23.66 24.52 -3.58
CA ASP A 359 23.84 23.41 -2.64
C ASP A 359 22.85 23.44 -1.47
N THR A 360 22.17 24.57 -1.26
CA THR A 360 21.22 24.75 -0.17
C THR A 360 19.81 24.34 -0.59
N TYR A 361 19.21 23.42 0.16
CA TYR A 361 17.80 23.08 0.03
C TYR A 361 16.89 24.24 0.41
N ARG A 362 15.85 24.45 -0.39
CA ARG A 362 14.86 25.52 -0.22
C ARG A 362 13.50 24.93 0.08
N VAL A 363 12.77 25.59 0.98
CA VAL A 363 11.41 25.22 1.36
C VAL A 363 10.42 25.93 0.45
N PHE A 364 9.55 25.16 -0.20
CA PHE A 364 8.50 25.66 -1.08
C PHE A 364 7.14 25.34 -0.48
N ASP A 365 6.41 26.39 -0.12
CA ASP A 365 5.00 26.30 0.31
C ASP A 365 4.10 25.97 -0.89
N LEU A 366 3.31 24.90 -0.76
CA LEU A 366 2.36 24.41 -1.76
C LEU A 366 0.92 24.83 -1.46
N GLY A 367 0.65 25.40 -0.28
CA GLY A 367 -0.66 25.80 0.22
C GLY A 367 -1.28 24.81 1.21
N SER A 368 -2.51 25.09 1.62
CA SER A 368 -3.25 24.34 2.65
C SER A 368 -4.46 23.63 2.07
N TYR A 369 -4.60 22.34 2.35
CA TYR A 369 -5.61 21.48 1.74
C TYR A 369 -6.15 20.42 2.69
N ASP A 370 -7.39 20.01 2.44
CA ASP A 370 -7.95 18.77 2.98
C ASP A 370 -7.40 17.58 2.17
N LEU A 371 -6.47 16.84 2.76
CA LEU A 371 -5.81 15.71 2.13
C LEU A 371 -6.63 14.43 2.28
N HIS A 372 -6.52 13.55 1.28
CA HIS A 372 -7.06 12.18 1.33
C HIS A 372 -6.15 11.23 0.53
N GLY A 373 -6.33 9.92 0.69
CA GLY A 373 -5.52 8.88 0.07
C GLY A 373 -5.68 8.74 -1.44
N GLY A 374 -6.58 9.51 -2.05
CA GLY A 374 -6.69 9.66 -3.50
C GLY A 374 -5.70 10.68 -4.08
N MET A 375 -5.01 11.42 -3.23
CA MET A 375 -4.06 12.46 -3.61
C MET A 375 -2.60 11.99 -3.51
N TYR A 376 -1.72 12.63 -4.26
CA TYR A 376 -0.28 12.44 -4.14
C TYR A 376 0.50 13.69 -4.49
N PHE A 377 1.60 13.91 -3.79
CA PHE A 377 2.60 14.92 -4.14
C PHE A 377 3.43 14.43 -5.31
N TRP A 378 3.89 15.36 -6.15
CA TRP A 378 4.76 15.06 -7.27
C TRP A 378 5.76 16.19 -7.52
N VAL A 379 6.94 15.84 -8.04
CA VAL A 379 7.96 16.77 -8.53
C VAL A 379 8.47 16.28 -9.89
N ALA A 380 8.76 17.21 -10.79
CA ALA A 380 9.26 16.94 -12.14
C ALA A 380 10.38 17.90 -12.55
N PRO A 381 11.42 17.41 -13.26
CA PRO A 381 12.47 18.25 -13.83
C PRO A 381 11.98 19.00 -15.08
N PRO A 382 12.79 19.93 -15.63
CA PRO A 382 12.31 20.90 -16.62
C PRO A 382 12.56 20.47 -18.08
N LYS A 383 13.12 19.27 -18.33
CA LYS A 383 13.62 18.83 -19.64
C LYS A 383 14.55 19.86 -20.31
N ARG A 384 15.57 20.30 -19.57
CA ARG A 384 16.64 21.21 -20.02
C ARG A 384 18.01 20.59 -19.74
N PRO A 385 18.38 19.45 -20.39
CA PRO A 385 19.57 18.68 -20.05
C PRO A 385 20.90 19.45 -20.16
N ASP A 386 20.96 20.46 -21.03
CA ASP A 386 22.15 21.28 -21.21
C ASP A 386 22.29 22.40 -20.15
N GLU A 387 21.20 22.70 -19.44
CA GLU A 387 21.09 23.85 -18.53
C GLU A 387 20.87 23.46 -17.08
N VAL A 388 20.20 22.31 -16.86
CA VAL A 388 19.89 21.74 -15.54
C VAL A 388 20.45 20.32 -15.52
N ASN A 389 21.42 20.08 -14.64
CA ASN A 389 22.03 18.77 -14.47
C ASN A 389 21.06 17.82 -13.76
N ALA A 390 20.50 18.28 -12.63
CA ALA A 390 19.60 17.48 -11.81
C ALA A 390 18.75 18.33 -10.86
N VAL A 391 17.63 17.75 -10.46
CA VAL A 391 16.75 18.23 -9.40
C VAL A 391 16.83 17.26 -8.23
N TYR A 392 16.91 17.80 -7.02
CA TYR A 392 16.97 17.03 -5.79
C TYR A 392 15.81 17.39 -4.88
N VAL A 393 15.12 16.39 -4.35
CA VAL A 393 14.03 16.53 -3.37
C VAL A 393 14.46 15.81 -2.10
N ASP A 394 14.59 16.56 -1.01
CA ASP A 394 15.00 16.07 0.31
C ASP A 394 13.80 15.47 1.05
N ARG A 395 12.76 16.28 1.24
CA ARG A 395 11.59 15.89 2.03
C ARG A 395 10.32 16.64 1.61
N ILE A 396 9.19 16.11 2.04
CA ILE A 396 7.89 16.78 2.02
C ILE A 396 7.40 16.78 3.45
N PHE A 397 7.00 17.93 3.97
CA PHE A 397 6.47 18.01 5.32
C PHE A 397 5.15 18.77 5.36
N LEU A 398 4.32 18.39 6.33
CA LEU A 398 2.97 18.92 6.53
C LEU A 398 2.90 19.55 7.90
N ILE A 399 2.21 20.69 8.01
CA ILE A 399 1.87 21.32 9.29
C ILE A 399 0.36 21.44 9.36
N ARG A 400 -0.22 20.99 10.46
CA ARG A 400 -1.65 21.06 10.70
C ARG A 400 -2.08 22.50 10.92
N GLU A 401 -3.12 22.93 10.23
CA GLU A 401 -3.78 24.20 10.51
C GLU A 401 -4.94 23.96 11.50
N LYS A 402 -4.99 24.78 12.55
CA LYS A 402 -5.99 24.69 13.63
C LYS A 402 -7.12 25.67 13.44
#